data_AF-S4Y3T0-F1
#
_entry.id   AF-S4Y3T0-F1
#
_cell.length_a   1.000
_cell.length_b   1.000
_cell.length_c   1.000
_cell.angle_alpha   90.00
_cell.angle_beta   90.00
_cell.angle_gamma   90.00
#
_symmetry.space_group_name_H-M   'P 1'
#
loop_
_entity.id
_entity.type
_entity.pdbx_description
1 polymer ?
#
loop_
_entity_poly.entity_id
_entity_poly.type
_entity_poly.pdbx_seq_one_letter_code
_entity_poly.pdbx_strand_id
1 'polypeptide(L)' 'MIRPAQPGRPGVVLELKVARAPRASLDRALDEALAQIRTRGYAAELRASGAVPVHALAVAFDGKVVRVRAGEPG' A
#
# COMPACT_ATOMS: atom_id res chain seq x y z
N MET A 1 2.90 3.53 6.65
CA MET A 1 3.32 4.58 5.70
C MET A 1 4.83 4.83 5.83
N ILE A 2 5.48 5.32 4.79
CA ILE A 2 6.86 5.80 4.82
C ILE A 2 6.81 7.28 4.42
N ARG A 3 7.19 8.16 5.35
CA ARG A 3 7.20 9.61 5.15
C ARG A 3 8.62 10.08 4.82
N PRO A 4 8.81 10.98 3.84
CA PRO A 4 10.12 11.58 3.63
C PRO A 4 10.51 12.50 4.79
N ALA A 5 11.81 12.61 5.05
CA ALA A 5 12.33 13.53 6.06
C ALA A 5 12.24 15.01 5.62
N GLN A 6 12.20 15.27 4.31
CA GLN A 6 12.12 16.60 3.71
C GLN A 6 10.93 16.68 2.73
N PRO A 7 10.20 17.81 2.68
CA PRO A 7 9.21 18.07 1.64
C PRO A 7 9.81 17.96 0.24
N GLY A 8 8.99 17.65 -0.76
CA GLY A 8 9.42 17.49 -2.15
C GLY A 8 10.01 16.11 -2.48
N ARG A 9 10.11 15.21 -1.49
CA ARG A 9 10.66 13.84 -1.67
C ARG A 9 9.54 12.80 -1.72
N PRO A 10 9.79 11.60 -2.28
CA PRO A 10 8.79 10.57 -2.39
C PRO A 10 8.27 10.07 -1.03
N GLY A 11 6.98 9.76 -0.97
CA GLY A 11 6.34 9.06 0.15
C GLY A 11 5.72 7.74 -0.30
N VAL A 12 5.45 6.82 0.64
CA VAL A 12 4.83 5.53 0.34
C VAL A 12 3.67 5.25 1.30
N VAL A 13 2.48 5.02 0.74
CA VAL A 13 1.41 4.28 1.43
C VAL A 13 1.53 2.82 1.05
N LEU A 14 1.49 1.94 2.04
CA LEU A 14 1.51 0.51 1.81
C LEU A 14 0.54 -0.18 2.75
N GLU A 15 -0.09 -1.24 2.25
CA GLU A 15 -0.98 -2.10 3.02
C GLU A 15 -0.51 -3.55 2.87
N LEU A 16 -0.27 -4.21 4.00
CA LEU A 16 0.22 -5.59 4.06
C LEU A 16 -0.91 -6.52 4.47
N LYS A 17 -1.09 -7.61 3.71
CA LYS A 17 -2.05 -8.68 4.01
C LYS A 17 -1.36 -10.03 4.07
N VAL A 18 -1.78 -10.85 5.04
CA VAL A 18 -1.41 -12.26 5.10
C VAL A 18 -2.50 -13.09 4.42
N ALA A 19 -2.17 -13.76 3.32
CA ALA A 19 -3.05 -14.69 2.64
C ALA A 19 -2.88 -16.08 3.26
N ARG A 20 -3.98 -16.69 3.73
CA ARG A 20 -3.96 -18.05 4.28
C ARG A 20 -4.97 -18.91 3.53
N ALA A 21 -4.48 -19.92 2.81
CA ALA A 21 -5.33 -20.89 2.15
C ALA A 21 -6.12 -21.74 3.17
N PRO A 22 -7.34 -22.18 2.85
CA PRO A 22 -8.09 -21.88 1.62
C PRO A 22 -8.83 -20.53 1.68
N ARG A 23 -8.76 -19.81 2.82
CA ARG A 23 -9.58 -18.63 3.11
C ARG A 23 -9.28 -17.42 2.22
N ALA A 24 -8.03 -17.23 1.82
CA ALA A 24 -7.62 -16.12 0.96
C ALA A 24 -6.44 -16.50 0.06
N SER A 25 -6.52 -16.09 -1.21
CA SER A 25 -5.40 -16.13 -2.15
C SER A 25 -4.57 -14.85 -2.06
N LEU A 26 -3.33 -14.91 -2.54
CA LEU A 26 -2.46 -13.72 -2.67
C LEU A 26 -3.12 -12.64 -3.52
N ASP A 27 -3.77 -13.00 -4.63
CA ASP A 27 -4.39 -12.02 -5.53
C ASP A 27 -5.60 -11.34 -4.89
N ARG A 28 -6.46 -12.08 -4.17
CA ARG A 28 -7.55 -11.49 -3.41
C ARG A 28 -7.04 -10.54 -2.32
N ALA A 29 -5.98 -10.94 -1.62
CA ALA A 29 -5.37 -10.11 -0.59
C ALA A 29 -4.79 -8.80 -1.15
N LEU A 30 -4.23 -8.83 -2.36
CA LEU A 30 -3.76 -7.64 -3.07
C LEU A 30 -4.91 -6.70 -3.43
N ASP A 31 -6.03 -7.24 -3.93
CA ASP A 31 -7.19 -6.43 -4.31
C ASP A 31 -7.83 -5.76 -3.09
N GLU A 32 -7.96 -6.50 -1.98
CA GLU A 32 -8.43 -5.97 -0.71
C GLU A 32 -7.48 -4.88 -0.16
N ALA A 33 -6.17 -5.07 -0.27
CA ALA A 33 -5.18 -4.07 0.15
C ALA A 33 -5.28 -2.79 -0.70
N LEU A 34 -5.40 -2.90 -2.02
CA LEU A 34 -5.59 -1.74 -2.91
C LEU A 34 -6.89 -0.99 -2.59
N ALA A 35 -7.98 -1.71 -2.34
CA ALA A 35 -9.24 -1.10 -1.92
C ALA A 35 -9.07 -0.33 -0.61
N GLN A 36 -8.40 -0.93 0.38
CA GLN A 36 -8.16 -0.27 1.67
C GLN A 36 -7.30 0.99 1.54
N ILE A 37 -6.24 0.95 0.73
CA ILE A 37 -5.40 2.13 0.44
C ILE A 37 -6.25 3.29 -0.10
N ARG A 38 -7.14 3.02 -1.07
CA ARG A 38 -8.03 4.05 -1.63
C ARG A 38 -9.01 4.60 -0.58
N THR A 39 -9.62 3.72 0.21
CA THR A 39 -10.66 4.15 1.17
C THR A 39 -10.14 4.92 2.38
N ARG A 40 -8.90 4.66 2.80
CA ARG A 40 -8.38 5.20 4.07
C ARG A 40 -7.73 6.58 3.93
N GLY A 41 -7.54 7.08 2.72
CA GLY A 41 -7.04 8.44 2.48
C GLY A 41 -5.63 8.72 3.00
N TYR A 42 -4.82 7.70 3.34
CA TYR A 42 -3.46 7.89 3.88
C TYR A 42 -2.52 8.63 2.93
N ALA A 43 -2.81 8.62 1.63
CA ALA A 43 -2.06 9.42 0.66
C ALA A 43 -2.26 10.93 0.87
N ALA A 44 -3.42 11.37 1.38
CA ALA A 44 -3.67 12.78 1.68
C ALA A 44 -2.76 13.28 2.81
N GLU A 45 -2.54 12.48 3.86
CA GLU A 45 -1.61 12.83 4.95
C GLU A 45 -0.16 12.96 4.45
N LEU A 46 0.27 12.07 3.55
CA LEU A 46 1.60 12.17 2.93
C LEU A 46 1.73 13.43 2.07
N ARG A 47 0.73 13.74 1.24
CA ARG A 47 0.71 14.96 0.43
C ARG A 47 0.73 16.22 1.31
N ALA A 48 -0.03 16.22 2.41
CA ALA A 48 -0.04 17.33 3.37
C ALA A 48 1.34 17.54 4.04
N SER A 49 2.12 16.48 4.22
CA SER A 49 3.52 16.58 4.69
C SER A 49 4.53 17.01 3.61
N GLY A 50 4.05 17.31 2.40
CA GLY A 50 4.88 17.72 1.25
C GLY A 50 5.49 16.56 0.47
N ALA A 51 5.05 15.31 0.69
CA ALA A 51 5.57 14.18 -0.07
C ALA A 51 5.08 14.20 -1.52
N VAL A 52 6.02 14.09 -2.47
CA VAL A 52 5.73 14.02 -3.91
C VAL A 52 6.85 13.29 -4.66
N PRO A 53 6.53 12.29 -5.51
CA PRO A 53 5.24 11.62 -5.64
C PRO A 53 4.89 10.76 -4.40
N VAL A 54 3.62 10.39 -4.26
CA VAL A 54 3.20 9.37 -3.29
C VAL A 54 3.00 8.05 -4.03
N HIS A 55 3.69 6.99 -3.63
CA HIS A 55 3.50 5.65 -4.18
C HIS A 55 2.53 4.85 -3.32
N ALA A 56 1.66 4.06 -3.95
CA ALA A 56 0.77 3.12 -3.29
C ALA A 56 1.19 1.69 -3.59
N LEU A 57 1.43 0.88 -2.55
CA LEU A 57 1.85 -0.51 -2.67
C LEU A 57 0.93 -1.45 -1.88
N ALA A 58 0.24 -2.34 -2.58
CA ALA A 58 -0.40 -3.49 -1.95
C ALA A 58 0.59 -4.64 -1.85
N VAL A 59 0.71 -5.24 -0.67
CA VAL A 59 1.62 -6.35 -0.40
C VAL A 59 0.82 -7.53 0.15
N ALA A 60 0.95 -8.70 -0.48
CA ALA A 60 0.37 -9.95 0.02
C ALA A 60 1.48 -10.97 0.28
N PHE A 61 1.38 -11.68 1.40
CA PHE A 61 2.33 -12.69 1.82
C PHE A 61 1.62 -13.93 2.35
N ASP A 62 2.10 -15.13 2.01
CA ASP A 62 1.51 -16.41 2.44
C ASP A 62 2.38 -17.24 3.41
N GLY A 63 3.53 -16.70 3.84
CA GLY A 63 4.53 -17.45 4.61
C GLY A 63 5.79 -17.80 3.80
N LYS A 64 5.68 -17.87 2.47
CA LYS A 64 6.80 -18.23 1.57
C LYS A 64 6.95 -17.27 0.40
N VAL A 65 5.84 -16.80 -0.16
CA VAL A 65 5.79 -15.94 -1.34
C VAL A 65 5.26 -14.57 -0.93
N VAL A 66 5.96 -13.53 -1.38
CA VAL A 66 5.49 -12.14 -1.33
C VAL A 66 5.14 -11.71 -2.75
N ARG A 67 3.98 -11.10 -2.92
CA ARG A 67 3.59 -10.40 -4.14
C ARG A 67 3.31 -8.94 -3.82
N VAL A 68 3.65 -8.06 -4.76
CA VAL A 68 3.45 -6.62 -4.65
C VAL A 68 2.74 -6.12 -5.89
N ARG A 69 1.77 -5.23 -5.73
CA ARG A 69 1.15 -4.47 -6.82
C ARG A 69 1.22 -2.98 -6.53
N ALA A 70 1.63 -2.22 -7.54
CA ALA A 70 1.46 -0.78 -7.53
C ALA A 70 -0.02 -0.43 -7.69
N GLY A 71 -0.48 0.55 -6.93
CA GLY A 71 -1.82 1.12 -7.05
C GLY A 71 -1.76 2.61 -7.37
N GLU A 72 -2.92 3.17 -7.67
CA GLU A 72 -3.06 4.62 -7.68
C GLU A 72 -3.13 5.13 -6.23
N PRO A 73 -2.29 6.11 -5.87
CA PRO A 73 -2.43 6.83 -4.61
C PRO A 73 -3.74 7.63 -4.69
N GLY A 74 -4.81 7.12 -4.07
CA GLY A 74 -6.12 7.80 -4.01
C GLY A 74 -6.08 9.19 -3.39
#